data_AF-A0A2V8STX8-F1
#
_entry.id   AF-A0A2V8STX8-F1
#
_cell.length_a   1.000
_cell.length_b   1.000
_cell.length_c   1.000
_cell.angle_alpha   90.00
_cell.angle_beta   90.00
_cell.angle_gamma   90.00
#
_symmetry.space_group_name_H-M   'P 1'
#
loop_
_entity.id
_entity.type
_entity.pdbx_description
1 polymer ?
#
loop_
_entity_poly.entity_id
_entity_poly.type
_entity_poly.pdbx_seq_one_letter_code
_entity_poly.pdbx_strand_id
1 'polypeptide(L)'
;MDGHDNQTHASALNRAAYIFAGKNRGLLLDVTIFLANVFLMRLLVGVFLDIFQQASAGDTFAKAELLFFYLGMLVLPSVGAVLKRWHLHQRLKRLREKEDKWGWLPFGCIFIPVAYLIVNMWITLAFALSFLELFPDSELGSTGSGLLLTFGLVYNVFQTVLVFRYFSPPKRTPKHKFLRDPRSEVLGDVCIFLNMILYQVLLNWGALTYPGFHEGKFVDRFFPLIIFALLMYLTGRIFFLVEDIRRPRTLLTILLANSPIIVRTIFFSAGSHMTTH
;
A
#
# COMPACT_ATOMS: atom_id res chain seq x y z
N MET A 1 -13.26 31.21 39.31
CA MET A 1 -13.91 30.81 38.05
C MET A 1 -12.91 29.89 37.33
N ASP A 2 -12.74 28.64 37.79
CA ASP A 2 -11.65 27.76 37.31
C ASP A 2 -12.08 26.29 37.17
N GLY A 3 -13.38 26.05 36.91
CA GLY A 3 -13.95 24.70 36.87
C GLY A 3 -14.22 24.14 35.48
N HIS A 4 -14.26 24.98 34.45
CA HIS A 4 -14.75 24.60 33.12
C HIS A 4 -13.67 24.12 32.15
N ASP A 5 -12.42 24.57 32.29
CA ASP A 5 -11.34 24.19 31.37
C ASP A 5 -10.82 22.75 31.60
N ASN A 6 -10.85 22.27 32.84
CA ASN A 6 -10.30 20.95 33.17
C ASN A 6 -11.12 19.77 32.61
N GLN A 7 -12.45 19.94 32.44
CA GLN A 7 -13.30 18.90 31.86
C GLN A 7 -13.12 18.77 30.34
N THR A 8 -12.86 19.88 29.65
CA THR A 8 -12.68 19.91 28.19
C THR A 8 -11.39 19.19 27.78
N HIS A 9 -10.29 19.45 28.50
CA HIS A 9 -9.01 18.78 28.28
C HIS A 9 -9.05 17.28 28.58
N ALA A 10 -9.70 16.85 29.68
CA ALA A 10 -9.87 15.44 30.00
C ALA A 10 -10.73 14.70 28.95
N SER A 11 -11.77 15.36 28.42
CA SER A 11 -12.60 14.81 27.34
C SER A 11 -11.85 14.69 26.01
N ALA A 12 -11.00 15.67 25.68
CA ALA A 12 -10.19 15.67 24.47
C ALA A 12 -9.08 14.61 24.54
N LEU A 13 -8.42 14.47 25.69
CA LEU A 13 -7.43 13.41 25.93
C LEU A 13 -8.06 12.02 25.89
N ASN A 14 -9.27 11.83 26.44
CA ASN A 14 -10.00 10.57 26.36
C ASN A 14 -10.43 10.24 24.92
N ARG A 15 -10.83 11.25 24.13
CA ARG A 15 -11.14 11.07 22.70
C ARG A 15 -9.88 10.77 21.89
N ALA A 16 -8.77 11.46 22.14
CA ALA A 16 -7.49 11.19 21.50
C ALA A 16 -6.99 9.78 21.85
N ALA A 17 -7.00 9.39 23.12
CA ALA A 17 -6.64 8.03 23.55
C ALA A 17 -7.54 6.95 22.93
N TYR A 18 -8.83 7.26 22.70
CA TYR A 18 -9.74 6.38 21.97
C TYR A 18 -9.44 6.31 20.45
N ILE A 19 -8.97 7.40 19.85
CA ILE A 19 -8.52 7.43 18.44
C ILE A 19 -7.21 6.66 18.27
N PHE A 20 -6.26 6.76 19.21
CA PHE A 20 -5.00 6.00 19.23
C PHE A 20 -5.16 4.57 19.77
N ALA A 21 -6.34 4.18 20.23
CA ALA A 21 -6.60 2.82 20.66
C ALA A 21 -6.34 1.84 19.51
N GLY A 22 -5.75 0.68 19.82
CA GLY A 22 -5.39 -0.34 18.83
C GLY A 22 -6.54 -0.81 17.92
N LYS A 23 -7.79 -0.50 18.29
CA LYS A 23 -9.02 -0.79 17.54
C LYS A 23 -9.27 0.13 16.33
N ASN A 24 -8.56 1.27 16.22
CA ASN A 24 -8.73 2.26 15.16
C ASN A 24 -7.45 2.43 14.30
N ARG A 25 -6.54 1.46 14.34
CA ARG A 25 -5.25 1.56 13.62
C ARG A 25 -5.41 1.71 12.12
N GLY A 26 -6.36 1.02 11.49
CA GLY A 26 -6.62 1.21 10.06
C GLY A 26 -7.17 2.61 9.75
N LEU A 27 -8.00 3.20 10.60
CA LEU A 27 -8.44 4.60 10.43
C LEU A 27 -7.28 5.58 10.57
N LEU A 28 -6.42 5.38 11.58
CA LEU A 28 -5.26 6.24 11.80
C LEU A 28 -4.29 6.17 10.63
N LEU A 29 -4.11 4.96 10.10
CA LEU A 29 -3.33 4.70 8.90
C LEU A 29 -3.91 5.49 7.71
N ASP A 30 -5.22 5.46 7.49
CA ASP A 30 -5.87 6.19 6.39
C ASP A 30 -5.67 7.70 6.48
N VAL A 31 -5.88 8.24 7.68
CA VAL A 31 -5.68 9.68 7.94
C VAL A 31 -4.22 10.04 7.68
N THR A 32 -3.29 9.18 8.09
CA THR A 32 -1.86 9.41 7.85
C THR A 32 -1.53 9.36 6.36
N ILE A 33 -2.09 8.41 5.61
CA ILE A 33 -1.90 8.35 4.14
C ILE A 33 -2.54 9.55 3.47
N PHE A 34 -3.73 9.97 3.89
CA PHE A 34 -4.38 11.15 3.36
C PHE A 34 -3.49 12.39 3.53
N LEU A 35 -2.95 12.59 4.74
CA LEU A 35 -2.00 13.67 5.02
C LEU A 35 -0.72 13.52 4.19
N ALA A 36 -0.17 12.31 4.08
CA ALA A 36 0.98 12.06 3.21
C ALA A 36 0.66 12.41 1.76
N ASN A 37 -0.51 12.01 1.24
CA ASN A 37 -0.99 12.31 -0.11
C ASN A 37 -1.14 13.81 -0.36
N VAL A 38 -1.58 14.58 0.63
CA VAL A 38 -1.71 16.04 0.52
C VAL A 38 -0.35 16.75 0.58
N PHE A 39 0.53 16.37 1.52
CA PHE A 39 1.73 17.16 1.83
C PHE A 39 3.05 16.55 1.34
N LEU A 40 3.19 15.23 1.43
CA LEU A 40 4.48 14.54 1.24
C LEU A 40 4.63 13.93 -0.16
N MET A 41 3.54 13.46 -0.76
CA MET A 41 3.60 12.69 -2.00
C MET A 41 4.10 13.49 -3.18
N ARG A 42 3.83 14.80 -3.23
CA ARG A 42 4.38 15.65 -4.30
C ARG A 42 5.91 15.63 -4.30
N LEU A 43 6.51 15.68 -3.12
CA LEU A 43 7.96 15.63 -2.95
C LEU A 43 8.48 14.24 -3.28
N LEU A 44 7.89 13.18 -2.71
CA LEU A 44 8.35 11.81 -2.94
C LEU A 44 8.25 11.39 -4.41
N VAL A 45 7.19 11.79 -5.10
CA VAL A 45 7.02 11.51 -6.53
C VAL A 45 8.00 12.33 -7.38
N GLY A 46 8.29 13.57 -7.00
CA GLY A 46 9.33 14.37 -7.64
C GLY A 46 10.71 13.72 -7.52
N VAL A 47 11.09 13.32 -6.31
CA VAL A 47 12.33 12.57 -6.05
C VAL A 47 12.35 11.27 -6.86
N PHE A 48 11.24 10.52 -6.88
CA PHE A 48 11.15 9.28 -7.66
C PHE A 48 11.32 9.53 -9.17
N LEU A 49 10.73 10.60 -9.71
CA LEU A 49 10.90 11.00 -11.11
C LEU A 49 12.35 11.37 -11.43
N ASP A 50 12.99 12.16 -10.56
CA ASP A 50 14.39 12.55 -10.75
C ASP A 50 15.31 11.34 -10.74
N ILE A 51 15.13 10.41 -9.79
CA ILE A 51 15.87 9.14 -9.74
C ILE A 51 15.60 8.33 -11.01
N PHE A 52 14.34 8.25 -11.45
CA PHE A 52 13.99 7.51 -12.66
C PHE A 52 14.66 8.10 -13.92
N GLN A 53 14.67 9.42 -14.05
CA GLN A 53 15.34 10.11 -15.16
C GLN A 53 16.86 9.91 -15.11
N GLN A 54 17.49 10.02 -13.94
CA GLN A 54 18.92 9.77 -13.75
C GLN A 54 19.29 8.32 -14.08
N ALA A 55 18.45 7.36 -13.65
CA ALA A 55 18.63 5.95 -14.00
C ALA A 55 18.53 5.73 -15.51
N SER A 56 17.57 6.38 -16.18
CA SER A 56 17.42 6.35 -17.64
C SER A 56 18.61 6.98 -18.36
N ALA A 57 19.20 8.05 -17.80
CA ALA A 57 20.44 8.66 -18.29
C ALA A 57 21.70 7.79 -18.08
N GLY A 58 21.56 6.63 -17.43
CA GLY A 58 22.64 5.65 -17.27
C GLY A 58 23.33 5.67 -15.91
N ASP A 59 22.91 6.52 -14.96
CA ASP A 59 23.53 6.55 -13.65
C ASP A 59 23.30 5.23 -12.87
N THR A 60 24.38 4.66 -12.36
CA THR A 60 24.36 3.36 -11.68
C THR A 60 23.77 3.47 -10.28
N PHE A 61 23.98 4.61 -9.59
CA PHE A 61 23.42 4.82 -8.26
C PHE A 61 21.90 4.95 -8.31
N ALA A 62 21.37 5.78 -9.21
CA ALA A 62 19.93 5.89 -9.42
C ALA A 62 19.28 4.55 -9.80
N LYS A 63 19.94 3.71 -10.60
CA LYS A 63 19.47 2.34 -10.91
C LYS A 63 19.42 1.45 -9.67
N ALA A 64 20.43 1.53 -8.80
CA ALA A 64 20.44 0.80 -7.55
C ALA A 64 19.31 1.28 -6.62
N GLU A 65 19.03 2.58 -6.57
CA GLU A 65 17.93 3.15 -5.77
C GLU A 65 16.56 2.66 -6.25
N LEU A 66 16.31 2.62 -7.56
CA LEU A 66 15.08 2.03 -8.13
C LEU A 66 14.95 0.54 -7.80
N LEU A 67 16.07 -0.20 -7.84
CA LEU A 67 16.08 -1.61 -7.44
C LEU A 67 15.75 -1.77 -5.96
N PHE A 68 16.32 -0.94 -5.08
CA PHE A 68 16.00 -0.95 -3.65
C PHE A 68 14.55 -0.55 -3.38
N PHE A 69 14.02 0.41 -4.13
CA PHE A 69 12.61 0.79 -4.07
C PHE A 69 11.71 -0.42 -4.40
N TYR A 70 11.98 -1.10 -5.51
CA TYR A 70 11.24 -2.30 -5.91
C TYR A 70 11.38 -3.46 -4.91
N LEU A 71 12.60 -3.73 -4.43
CA LEU A 71 12.84 -4.74 -3.39
C LEU A 71 12.11 -4.39 -2.09
N GLY A 72 12.01 -3.11 -1.74
CA GLY A 72 11.20 -2.63 -0.62
C GLY A 72 9.73 -3.02 -0.77
N MET A 73 9.15 -2.77 -1.95
CA MET A 73 7.76 -3.15 -2.26
C MET A 73 7.51 -4.66 -2.18
N LEU A 74 8.51 -5.47 -2.55
CA LEU A 74 8.43 -6.93 -2.46
C LEU A 74 8.59 -7.43 -1.02
N VAL A 75 9.61 -6.96 -0.30
CA VAL A 75 10.02 -7.57 0.98
C VAL A 75 9.18 -7.08 2.15
N LEU A 76 8.85 -5.78 2.20
CA LEU A 76 8.16 -5.19 3.35
C LEU A 76 6.79 -5.83 3.66
N PRO A 77 5.93 -6.17 2.68
CA PRO A 77 4.67 -6.86 2.96
C PRO A 77 4.89 -8.23 3.59
N SER A 78 5.86 -9.00 3.09
CA SER A 78 6.20 -10.33 3.61
C SER A 78 6.66 -10.25 5.06
N VAL A 79 7.54 -9.29 5.36
CA VAL A 79 8.04 -9.06 6.72
C VAL A 79 6.90 -8.60 7.63
N GLY A 80 6.11 -7.61 7.21
CA GLY A 80 4.96 -7.11 7.97
C GLY A 80 3.93 -8.20 8.27
N ALA A 81 3.63 -9.06 7.29
CA ALA A 81 2.76 -10.22 7.44
C ALA A 81 3.26 -11.15 8.55
N VAL A 82 4.53 -11.57 8.49
CA VAL A 82 5.09 -12.50 9.48
C VAL A 82 5.10 -11.91 10.88
N LEU A 83 5.51 -10.63 11.01
CA LEU A 83 5.61 -9.93 12.28
C LEU A 83 4.26 -9.72 12.97
N LYS A 84 3.20 -9.38 12.20
CA LYS A 84 1.87 -9.09 12.75
C LYS A 84 0.97 -10.30 12.91
N ARG A 85 1.25 -11.41 12.22
CA ARG A 85 0.34 -12.57 12.15
C ARG A 85 -0.11 -13.06 13.52
N TRP A 86 0.81 -13.16 14.48
CA TRP A 86 0.51 -13.71 15.80
C TRP A 86 -0.43 -12.80 16.60
N HIS A 87 -0.10 -11.52 16.73
CA HIS A 87 -0.90 -10.53 17.47
C HIS A 87 -2.28 -10.31 16.85
N LEU A 88 -2.36 -10.29 15.52
CA LEU A 88 -3.64 -10.23 14.80
C LEU A 88 -4.55 -11.38 15.23
N HIS A 89 -4.05 -12.62 15.21
CA HIS A 89 -4.86 -13.78 15.55
C HIS A 89 -5.22 -13.86 17.03
N GLN A 90 -4.37 -13.35 17.92
CA GLN A 90 -4.74 -13.20 19.33
C GLN A 90 -5.90 -12.21 19.51
N ARG A 91 -5.88 -11.08 18.80
CA ARG A 91 -7.01 -10.13 18.79
C ARG A 91 -8.27 -10.73 18.21
N LEU A 92 -8.16 -11.38 17.04
CA LEU A 92 -9.28 -12.06 16.41
C LEU A 92 -9.87 -13.11 17.33
N LYS A 93 -9.07 -13.90 18.05
CA LYS A 93 -9.58 -14.88 19.01
C LYS A 93 -10.43 -14.22 20.12
N ARG A 94 -9.97 -13.09 20.68
CA ARG A 94 -10.72 -12.31 21.69
C ARG A 94 -12.02 -11.70 21.15
N LEU A 95 -12.05 -11.37 19.86
CA LEU A 95 -13.24 -10.82 19.19
C LEU A 95 -14.21 -11.92 18.72
N ARG A 96 -13.70 -13.08 18.30
CA ARG A 96 -14.47 -14.21 17.76
C ARG A 96 -15.33 -14.89 18.82
N GLU A 97 -14.94 -14.87 20.10
CA GLU A 97 -15.80 -15.25 21.23
C GLU A 97 -17.11 -14.43 21.29
N LYS A 98 -17.23 -13.31 20.56
CA LYS A 98 -18.43 -12.48 20.50
C LYS A 98 -19.23 -12.57 19.20
N GLU A 99 -18.75 -13.26 18.16
CA GLU A 99 -19.24 -13.03 16.78
C GLU A 99 -19.36 -14.29 15.89
N ASP A 100 -19.93 -15.39 16.40
CA ASP A 100 -20.21 -16.63 15.64
C ASP A 100 -21.28 -16.49 14.52
N LYS A 101 -21.69 -15.28 14.12
CA LYS A 101 -22.87 -15.08 13.24
C LYS A 101 -22.64 -14.69 11.78
N TRP A 102 -21.42 -14.39 11.32
CA TRP A 102 -21.23 -13.93 9.92
C TRP A 102 -20.07 -14.65 9.21
N GLY A 103 -20.43 -15.63 8.38
CA GLY A 103 -19.55 -16.50 7.59
C GLY A 103 -18.87 -15.84 6.39
N TRP A 104 -18.47 -14.56 6.49
CA TRP A 104 -17.87 -13.77 5.40
C TRP A 104 -16.34 -13.94 5.27
N LEU A 105 -15.72 -14.73 6.16
CA LEU A 105 -14.28 -15.04 6.12
C LEU A 105 -13.77 -15.74 4.84
N PRO A 106 -14.49 -16.68 4.18
CA PRO A 106 -13.90 -17.47 3.10
C PRO A 106 -13.71 -16.67 1.80
N PHE A 107 -14.58 -15.70 1.50
CA PHE A 107 -14.49 -14.91 0.26
C PHE A 107 -13.27 -13.97 0.29
N GLY A 108 -13.02 -13.29 1.42
CA GLY A 108 -11.84 -12.44 1.60
C GLY A 108 -10.51 -13.20 1.62
N CYS A 109 -10.49 -14.45 2.10
CA CYS A 109 -9.25 -15.23 2.22
C CYS A 109 -8.66 -15.72 0.88
N ILE A 110 -9.44 -15.78 -0.19
CA ILE A 110 -8.97 -16.25 -1.51
C ILE A 110 -8.92 -15.11 -2.51
N PHE A 111 -9.99 -14.31 -2.61
CA PHE A 111 -10.05 -13.24 -3.61
C PHE A 111 -8.97 -12.18 -3.39
N ILE A 112 -8.74 -11.80 -2.12
CA ILE A 112 -7.82 -10.72 -1.79
C ILE A 112 -6.35 -11.10 -2.07
N PRO A 113 -5.83 -12.29 -1.67
CA PRO A 113 -4.49 -12.70 -2.08
C PRO A 113 -4.31 -12.87 -3.59
N VAL A 114 -5.35 -13.29 -4.32
CA VAL A 114 -5.28 -13.40 -5.79
C VAL A 114 -5.19 -12.03 -6.45
N ALA A 115 -6.02 -11.07 -6.02
CA ALA A 115 -5.93 -9.70 -6.49
C ALA A 115 -4.54 -9.10 -6.21
N TYR A 116 -4.04 -9.31 -4.98
CA TYR A 116 -2.70 -8.91 -4.56
C TYR A 116 -1.60 -9.50 -5.47
N LEU A 117 -1.68 -10.79 -5.81
CA LEU A 117 -0.77 -11.46 -6.73
C LEU A 117 -0.79 -10.80 -8.11
N ILE A 118 -1.99 -10.54 -8.67
CA ILE A 118 -2.13 -9.93 -10.00
C ILE A 118 -1.48 -8.53 -10.01
N VAL A 119 -1.74 -7.71 -8.99
CA VAL A 119 -1.13 -6.36 -8.89
C VAL A 119 0.39 -6.47 -8.87
N ASN A 120 0.94 -7.34 -8.01
CA ASN A 120 2.38 -7.44 -7.88
C ASN A 120 3.05 -8.02 -9.12
N MET A 121 2.42 -8.98 -9.78
CA MET A 121 2.90 -9.49 -11.06
C MET A 121 2.93 -8.41 -12.14
N TRP A 122 1.91 -7.54 -12.17
CA TRP A 122 1.88 -6.41 -13.09
C TRP A 122 2.97 -5.38 -12.78
N ILE A 123 3.22 -5.08 -11.50
CA ILE A 123 4.32 -4.21 -11.08
C ILE A 123 5.68 -4.83 -11.46
N THR A 124 5.89 -6.12 -11.17
CA THR A 124 7.11 -6.85 -11.56
C THR A 124 7.34 -6.80 -13.06
N LEU A 125 6.28 -6.98 -13.86
CA LEU A 125 6.37 -6.88 -15.31
C LEU A 125 6.77 -5.46 -15.74
N ALA A 126 6.14 -4.42 -15.19
CA ALA A 126 6.48 -3.04 -15.48
C ALA A 126 7.96 -2.74 -15.17
N PHE A 127 8.44 -3.14 -14.00
CA PHE A 127 9.85 -2.97 -13.62
C PHE A 127 10.81 -3.75 -14.53
N ALA A 128 10.46 -4.98 -14.91
CA ALA A 128 11.29 -5.77 -15.81
C ALA A 128 11.37 -5.18 -17.21
N LEU A 129 10.25 -4.67 -17.74
CA LEU A 129 10.23 -3.98 -19.03
C LEU A 129 11.04 -2.68 -18.98
N SER A 130 10.87 -1.86 -17.93
CA SER A 130 11.68 -0.67 -17.74
C SER A 130 13.17 -1.00 -17.60
N PHE A 131 13.53 -2.13 -16.98
CA PHE A 131 14.91 -2.58 -16.89
C PHE A 131 15.47 -2.99 -18.26
N LEU A 132 14.66 -3.67 -19.08
CA LEU A 132 15.04 -4.05 -20.45
C LEU A 132 15.24 -2.80 -21.32
N GLU A 133 14.34 -1.83 -21.26
CA GLU A 133 14.44 -0.55 -21.98
C GLU A 133 15.66 0.28 -21.56
N LEU A 134 16.08 0.19 -20.28
CA LEU A 134 17.28 0.85 -19.79
C LEU A 134 18.59 0.24 -20.31
N PHE A 135 18.53 -0.98 -20.82
CA PHE A 135 19.68 -1.79 -21.20
C PHE A 135 19.46 -2.59 -22.50
N PRO A 136 18.98 -1.95 -23.59
CA PRO A 136 18.39 -2.64 -24.74
C PRO A 136 19.37 -3.54 -25.48
N ASP A 137 20.64 -3.14 -25.55
CA ASP A 137 21.68 -3.82 -26.35
C ASP A 137 22.69 -4.62 -25.49
N SER A 138 22.43 -4.76 -24.19
CA SER A 138 23.34 -5.47 -23.30
C SER A 138 22.79 -6.85 -22.94
N GLU A 139 23.68 -7.84 -22.87
CA GLU A 139 23.36 -9.17 -22.33
C GLU A 139 22.85 -9.08 -20.88
N LEU A 140 23.26 -8.03 -20.16
CA LEU A 140 22.75 -7.67 -18.83
C LEU A 140 21.27 -7.26 -18.86
N GLY A 141 20.80 -6.60 -19.91
CA GLY A 141 19.40 -6.20 -20.06
C GLY A 141 18.49 -7.38 -20.35
N SER A 142 18.84 -8.23 -21.32
CA SER A 142 18.04 -9.41 -21.67
C SER A 142 18.08 -10.48 -20.56
N THR A 143 19.27 -10.81 -20.06
CA THR A 143 19.44 -11.80 -18.97
C THR A 143 18.93 -11.25 -17.65
N GLY A 144 19.21 -9.98 -17.34
CA GLY A 144 18.82 -9.35 -16.09
C GLY A 144 17.32 -9.14 -15.98
N SER A 145 16.65 -8.69 -17.05
CA SER A 145 15.17 -8.60 -17.07
C SER A 145 14.51 -9.98 -16.95
N GLY A 146 15.04 -11.00 -17.63
CA GLY A 146 14.58 -12.38 -17.51
C GLY A 146 14.74 -12.94 -16.08
N LEU A 147 15.88 -12.66 -15.44
CA LEU A 147 16.13 -13.01 -14.04
C LEU A 147 15.18 -12.25 -13.10
N LEU A 148 14.95 -10.96 -13.33
CA LEU A 148 14.04 -10.13 -12.52
C LEU A 148 12.60 -10.61 -12.64
N LEU A 149 12.15 -10.99 -13.84
CA LEU A 149 10.84 -11.62 -14.06
C LEU A 149 10.74 -12.96 -13.33
N THR A 150 11.74 -13.83 -13.48
CA THR A 150 11.73 -15.17 -12.86
C THR A 150 11.74 -15.05 -11.33
N PHE A 151 12.65 -14.23 -10.80
CA PHE A 151 12.75 -13.96 -9.37
C PHE A 151 11.46 -13.30 -8.85
N GLY A 152 10.97 -12.28 -9.54
CA GLY A 152 9.74 -11.58 -9.18
C GLY A 152 8.53 -12.51 -9.19
N LEU A 153 8.42 -13.42 -10.17
CA LEU A 153 7.35 -14.43 -10.22
C LEU A 153 7.42 -15.38 -9.02
N VAL A 154 8.58 -15.98 -8.75
CA VAL A 154 8.78 -16.88 -7.61
C VAL A 154 8.50 -16.15 -6.30
N TYR A 155 8.99 -14.92 -6.17
CA TYR A 155 8.83 -14.11 -4.98
C TYR A 155 7.36 -13.68 -4.78
N ASN A 156 6.64 -13.30 -5.83
CA ASN A 156 5.24 -12.94 -5.76
C ASN A 156 4.36 -14.12 -5.35
N VAL A 157 4.66 -15.33 -5.82
CA VAL A 157 4.01 -16.56 -5.34
C VAL A 157 4.31 -16.78 -3.86
N PHE A 158 5.58 -16.69 -3.46
CA PHE A 158 5.98 -16.83 -2.06
C PHE A 158 5.30 -15.81 -1.15
N GLN A 159 5.27 -14.54 -1.55
CA GLN A 159 4.61 -13.43 -0.86
C GLN A 159 3.11 -13.67 -0.76
N THR A 160 2.47 -14.13 -1.83
CA THR A 160 1.04 -14.48 -1.83
C THR A 160 0.74 -15.63 -0.87
N VAL A 161 1.63 -16.63 -0.79
CA VAL A 161 1.53 -17.71 0.21
C VAL A 161 1.68 -17.15 1.63
N LEU A 162 2.60 -16.20 1.87
CA LEU A 162 2.74 -15.55 3.18
C LEU A 162 1.52 -14.72 3.55
N VAL A 163 0.95 -13.98 2.60
CA VAL A 163 -0.30 -13.24 2.75
C VAL A 163 -1.44 -14.21 3.06
N PHE A 164 -1.58 -15.32 2.32
CA PHE A 164 -2.56 -16.36 2.63
C PHE A 164 -2.37 -16.96 4.03
N ARG A 165 -1.12 -17.20 4.44
CA ARG A 165 -0.80 -17.65 5.80
C ARG A 165 -1.12 -16.58 6.83
N TYR A 166 -0.99 -15.30 6.51
CA TYR A 166 -1.38 -14.20 7.39
C TYR A 166 -2.88 -14.20 7.69
N PHE A 167 -3.73 -14.58 6.74
CA PHE A 167 -5.17 -14.75 6.97
C PHE A 167 -5.53 -16.07 7.66
N SER A 168 -4.64 -17.06 7.62
CA SER A 168 -4.89 -18.39 8.19
C SER A 168 -4.41 -18.49 9.65
N PRO A 169 -5.23 -19.04 10.57
CA PRO A 169 -4.87 -19.17 11.98
C PRO A 169 -3.57 -19.94 12.18
N PRO A 170 -2.65 -19.44 13.04
CA PRO A 170 -1.41 -20.13 13.32
C PRO A 170 -1.69 -21.42 14.08
N LYS A 171 -1.28 -22.56 13.51
CA LYS A 171 -1.44 -23.89 14.14
C LYS A 171 -0.57 -24.08 15.38
N ARG A 172 0.51 -23.30 15.51
CA ARG A 172 1.50 -23.38 16.60
C ARG A 172 1.91 -21.98 17.05
N THR A 173 2.27 -21.85 18.32
CA THR A 173 2.89 -20.63 18.84
C THR A 173 4.23 -20.37 18.14
N PRO A 174 4.57 -19.12 17.75
CA PRO A 174 5.84 -18.81 17.12
C PRO A 174 6.99 -19.16 18.07
N LYS A 175 8.06 -19.78 17.53
CA LYS A 175 9.22 -20.23 18.31
C LYS A 175 10.02 -19.06 18.88
N HIS A 176 10.15 -17.97 18.11
CA HIS A 176 10.88 -16.79 18.54
C HIS A 176 10.08 -15.95 19.54
N LYS A 177 10.71 -15.58 20.66
CA LYS A 177 10.13 -14.71 21.70
C LYS A 177 9.79 -13.32 21.14
N PHE A 178 10.61 -12.79 20.24
CA PHE A 178 10.38 -11.50 19.60
C PHE A 178 9.02 -11.41 18.90
N LEU A 179 8.60 -12.45 18.18
CA LEU A 179 7.30 -12.48 17.50
C LEU A 179 6.09 -12.50 18.44
N ARG A 180 6.30 -12.58 19.75
CA ARG A 180 5.26 -12.49 20.77
C ARG A 180 5.27 -11.12 21.47
N ASP A 181 6.34 -10.35 21.31
CA ASP A 181 6.52 -9.03 21.91
C ASP A 181 5.67 -7.99 21.16
N PRO A 182 4.94 -7.08 21.83
CA PRO A 182 4.28 -5.95 21.16
C PRO A 182 5.19 -5.12 20.24
N ARG A 183 6.51 -5.11 20.46
CA ARG A 183 7.47 -4.42 19.58
C ARG A 183 7.50 -4.99 18.17
N SER A 184 7.32 -6.30 17.99
CA SER A 184 7.28 -6.90 16.65
C SER A 184 6.06 -6.41 15.87
N GLU A 185 4.97 -6.16 16.58
CA GLU A 185 3.75 -5.65 15.97
C GLU A 185 3.92 -4.23 15.45
N VAL A 186 4.55 -3.35 16.23
CA VAL A 186 4.86 -1.97 15.82
C VAL A 186 5.79 -1.97 14.61
N LEU A 187 6.83 -2.81 14.61
CA LEU A 187 7.72 -2.94 13.47
C LEU A 187 6.98 -3.41 12.22
N GLY A 188 6.05 -4.37 12.38
CA GLY A 188 5.20 -4.81 11.28
C GLY A 188 4.25 -3.70 10.76
N ASP A 189 3.72 -2.86 11.65
CA ASP A 189 2.93 -1.68 11.27
C ASP A 189 3.78 -0.70 10.44
N VAL A 190 5.02 -0.44 10.85
CA VAL A 190 5.96 0.41 10.10
C VAL A 190 6.29 -0.18 8.73
N CYS A 191 6.56 -1.49 8.64
CA CYS A 191 6.82 -2.15 7.35
C CYS A 191 5.64 -2.00 6.39
N ILE A 192 4.41 -2.22 6.85
CA ILE A 192 3.22 -2.11 6.00
C ILE A 192 2.96 -0.65 5.63
N PHE A 193 3.16 0.28 6.56
CA PHE A 193 3.01 1.72 6.29
C PHE A 193 4.00 2.20 5.24
N LEU A 194 5.29 1.87 5.40
CA LEU A 194 6.32 2.21 4.43
C LEU A 194 6.02 1.59 3.08
N ASN A 195 5.66 0.31 3.05
CA ASN A 195 5.23 -0.36 1.82
C ASN A 195 4.10 0.42 1.13
N MET A 196 3.09 0.82 1.89
CA MET A 196 1.97 1.57 1.32
C MET A 196 2.38 2.92 0.77
N ILE A 197 3.33 3.63 1.38
CA ILE A 197 3.92 4.84 0.79
C ILE A 197 4.56 4.50 -0.56
N LEU A 198 5.33 3.41 -0.68
CA LEU A 198 5.94 3.01 -1.95
C LEU A 198 4.87 2.73 -3.03
N TYR A 199 3.81 1.99 -2.70
CA TYR A 199 2.68 1.78 -3.61
C TYR A 199 1.99 3.09 -4.00
N GLN A 200 1.84 4.03 -3.07
CA GLN A 200 1.28 5.34 -3.36
C GLN A 200 2.20 6.16 -4.27
N VAL A 201 3.52 6.06 -4.14
CA VAL A 201 4.47 6.77 -5.01
C VAL A 201 4.35 6.22 -6.42
N LEU A 202 4.34 4.89 -6.55
CA LEU A 202 4.16 4.23 -7.84
C LEU A 202 2.79 4.55 -8.47
N LEU A 203 1.73 4.59 -7.68
CA LEU A 203 0.39 4.98 -8.12
C LEU A 203 0.36 6.42 -8.63
N ASN A 204 0.91 7.38 -7.87
CA ASN A 204 0.95 8.78 -8.27
C ASN A 204 1.81 8.98 -9.52
N TRP A 205 2.95 8.30 -9.61
CA TRP A 205 3.80 8.32 -10.79
C TRP A 205 3.07 7.76 -12.01
N GLY A 206 2.46 6.57 -11.90
CA GLY A 206 1.66 5.98 -12.99
C GLY A 206 0.48 6.88 -13.40
N ALA A 207 -0.16 7.53 -12.42
CA ALA A 207 -1.24 8.48 -12.67
C ALA A 207 -0.78 9.76 -13.38
N LEU A 208 0.51 10.12 -13.34
CA LEU A 208 1.09 11.26 -14.07
C LEU A 208 1.63 10.86 -15.45
N THR A 209 2.21 9.67 -15.56
CA THR A 209 2.92 9.24 -16.77
C THR A 209 2.00 8.57 -17.79
N TYR A 210 0.91 7.90 -17.35
CA TYR A 210 0.07 7.13 -18.26
C TYR A 210 -0.90 8.05 -19.04
N PRO A 211 -0.78 8.13 -20.40
CA PRO A 211 -1.61 9.03 -21.21
C PRO A 211 -3.10 8.68 -21.14
N GLY A 212 -3.43 7.39 -20.97
CA GLY A 212 -4.81 6.93 -20.86
C GLY A 212 -5.58 7.45 -19.64
N PHE A 213 -4.90 8.05 -18.65
CA PHE A 213 -5.56 8.76 -17.55
C PHE A 213 -5.80 10.25 -17.85
N HIS A 214 -5.20 10.78 -18.92
CA HIS A 214 -5.22 12.18 -19.32
C HIS A 214 -5.93 12.42 -20.66
N GLU A 215 -6.14 11.37 -21.45
CA GLU A 215 -6.79 11.40 -22.76
C GLU A 215 -8.18 10.74 -22.67
N GLY A 216 -9.16 11.18 -23.47
CA GLY A 216 -10.54 10.64 -23.47
C GLY A 216 -11.57 11.46 -22.70
N LYS A 217 -12.83 11.01 -22.62
CA LYS A 217 -13.90 11.72 -21.90
C LYS A 217 -13.73 11.57 -20.38
N PHE A 218 -14.33 12.46 -19.59
CA PHE A 218 -14.25 12.43 -18.12
C PHE A 218 -14.52 11.04 -17.53
N VAL A 219 -15.55 10.35 -18.05
CA VAL A 219 -15.95 9.00 -17.62
C VAL A 219 -14.85 7.97 -17.91
N ASP A 220 -14.21 8.06 -19.09
CA ASP A 220 -13.16 7.13 -19.52
C ASP A 220 -11.88 7.28 -18.70
N ARG A 221 -11.64 8.46 -18.08
CA ARG A 221 -10.51 8.71 -17.18
C ARG A 221 -10.82 8.31 -15.73
N PHE A 222 -12.04 8.61 -15.28
CA PHE A 222 -12.47 8.45 -13.89
C PHE A 222 -12.48 6.98 -13.44
N PHE A 223 -13.08 6.11 -14.25
CA PHE A 223 -13.26 4.71 -13.89
C PHE A 223 -11.93 3.93 -13.79
N PRO A 224 -11.03 3.97 -14.78
CA PRO A 224 -9.75 3.28 -14.69
C PRO A 224 -8.89 3.81 -13.56
N LEU A 225 -8.87 5.14 -13.34
CA LEU A 225 -8.10 5.74 -12.25
C LEU A 225 -8.62 5.30 -10.87
N ILE A 226 -9.94 5.24 -10.68
CA ILE A 226 -10.51 4.74 -9.42
C ILE A 226 -10.22 3.27 -9.23
N ILE A 227 -10.38 2.45 -10.27
CA ILE A 227 -10.07 1.03 -10.19
C ILE A 227 -8.60 0.84 -9.85
N PHE A 228 -7.71 1.57 -10.52
CA PHE A 228 -6.26 1.48 -10.30
C PHE A 228 -5.85 1.98 -8.91
N ALA A 229 -6.41 3.10 -8.45
CA ALA A 229 -6.18 3.62 -7.10
C ALA A 229 -6.70 2.66 -6.03
N LEU A 230 -7.90 2.10 -6.22
CA LEU A 230 -8.45 1.08 -5.33
C LEU A 230 -7.57 -0.17 -5.32
N LEU A 231 -7.13 -0.66 -6.47
CA LEU A 231 -6.32 -1.87 -6.60
C LEU A 231 -4.97 -1.71 -5.89
N MET A 232 -4.26 -0.61 -6.14
CA MET A 232 -2.96 -0.30 -5.54
C MET A 232 -3.07 -0.04 -4.03
N TYR A 233 -4.08 0.70 -3.62
CA TYR A 233 -4.30 1.01 -2.21
C TYR A 233 -4.77 -0.21 -1.42
N LEU A 234 -5.66 -1.03 -1.98
CA LEU A 234 -6.13 -2.27 -1.38
C LEU A 234 -4.97 -3.24 -1.14
N THR A 235 -4.01 -3.28 -2.07
CA THR A 235 -2.78 -4.09 -1.98
C THR A 235 -1.95 -3.70 -0.76
N GLY A 236 -1.73 -2.40 -0.51
CA GLY A 236 -1.04 -1.93 0.71
C GLY A 236 -1.87 -2.10 2.00
N ARG A 237 -3.18 -1.92 1.90
CA ARG A 237 -4.10 -1.94 3.04
C ARG A 237 -4.58 -3.33 3.45
N ILE A 238 -4.32 -4.35 2.64
CA ILE A 238 -4.77 -5.74 2.82
C ILE A 238 -4.63 -6.26 4.25
N PHE A 239 -3.52 -5.93 4.92
CA PHE A 239 -3.20 -6.37 6.27
C PHE A 239 -4.05 -5.71 7.36
N PHE A 240 -4.50 -4.48 7.13
CA PHE A 240 -5.42 -3.78 8.04
C PHE A 240 -6.88 -4.01 7.68
N LEU A 241 -7.15 -4.35 6.41
CA LEU A 241 -8.49 -4.65 5.96
C LEU A 241 -9.10 -5.80 6.75
N VAL A 242 -8.34 -6.83 7.16
CA VAL A 242 -8.85 -7.92 8.01
C VAL A 242 -9.56 -7.43 9.27
N GLU A 243 -9.00 -6.41 9.91
CA GLU A 243 -9.51 -5.87 11.17
C GLU A 243 -10.74 -4.97 10.93
N ASP A 244 -10.81 -4.33 9.76
CA ASP A 244 -11.78 -3.28 9.43
C ASP A 244 -12.80 -3.65 8.33
N ILE A 245 -12.71 -4.84 7.71
CA ILE A 245 -13.58 -5.28 6.59
C ILE A 245 -15.06 -5.33 6.97
N ARG A 246 -15.34 -5.42 8.28
CA ARG A 246 -16.69 -5.48 8.85
C ARG A 246 -17.33 -4.09 9.02
N ARG A 247 -16.61 -3.00 8.76
CA ARG A 247 -17.14 -1.64 8.90
C ARG A 247 -17.41 -1.04 7.51
N PRO A 248 -18.66 -0.67 7.16
CA PRO A 248 -18.95 -0.03 5.87
C PRO A 248 -18.24 1.32 5.72
N ARG A 249 -17.89 1.97 6.84
CA ARG A 249 -17.10 3.21 6.87
C ARG A 249 -15.70 3.06 6.29
N THR A 250 -15.15 1.84 6.26
CA THR A 250 -13.82 1.55 5.70
C THR A 250 -13.75 1.88 4.21
N LEU A 251 -14.81 1.62 3.44
CA LEU A 251 -14.86 1.99 2.01
C LEU A 251 -14.77 3.51 1.81
N LEU A 252 -15.44 4.27 2.68
CA LEU A 252 -15.42 5.72 2.61
C LEU A 252 -14.04 6.27 2.97
N THR A 253 -13.34 5.68 3.94
CA THR A 253 -11.99 6.12 4.30
C THR A 253 -10.93 5.67 3.29
N ILE A 254 -11.12 4.52 2.62
CA ILE A 254 -10.31 4.10 1.46
C ILE A 254 -10.41 5.15 0.34
N LEU A 255 -11.63 5.54 -0.02
CA LEU A 255 -11.85 6.53 -1.07
C LEU A 255 -11.29 7.89 -0.67
N LEU A 256 -11.50 8.29 0.59
CA LEU A 256 -11.01 9.57 1.10
C LEU A 256 -9.47 9.62 1.10
N ALA A 257 -8.79 8.53 1.47
CA ALA A 257 -7.33 8.46 1.44
C ALA A 257 -6.75 8.64 0.03
N ASN A 258 -7.41 8.14 -1.00
CA ASN A 258 -6.98 8.29 -2.40
C ASN A 258 -7.56 9.53 -3.09
N SER A 259 -8.50 10.23 -2.45
CA SER A 259 -9.16 11.41 -3.02
C SER A 259 -8.20 12.51 -3.49
N PRO A 260 -7.07 12.82 -2.81
CA PRO A 260 -6.17 13.86 -3.28
C PRO A 260 -5.57 13.54 -4.66
N ILE A 261 -5.28 12.26 -4.92
CA ILE A 261 -4.72 11.78 -6.19
C ILE A 261 -5.79 11.87 -7.28
N ILE A 262 -6.99 11.37 -6.99
CA ILE A 262 -8.13 11.36 -7.92
C ILE A 262 -8.48 12.80 -8.33
N VAL A 263 -8.63 13.70 -7.35
CA VAL A 263 -8.91 15.12 -7.60
C VAL A 263 -7.77 15.75 -8.41
N ARG A 264 -6.51 15.50 -8.06
CA ARG A 264 -5.38 16.08 -8.79
C ARG A 264 -5.38 15.63 -10.26
N THR A 265 -5.44 14.33 -10.54
CA THR A 265 -5.38 13.84 -11.92
C THR A 265 -6.56 14.32 -12.76
N ILE A 266 -7.77 14.36 -12.20
CA ILE A 266 -8.97 14.82 -12.92
C ILE A 266 -8.92 16.33 -13.20
N PHE A 267 -8.61 17.13 -12.18
CA PHE A 267 -8.73 18.59 -12.29
C PHE A 267 -7.47 19.27 -12.85
N PHE A 268 -6.26 18.75 -12.60
CA PHE A 268 -5.05 19.29 -13.24
C PHE A 268 -4.95 18.92 -14.72
N SER A 269 -5.50 17.78 -15.16
CA SER A 269 -5.59 17.45 -16.59
C SER A 269 -6.56 18.35 -17.36
N ALA A 270 -7.53 18.97 -16.69
CA ALA A 270 -8.45 19.94 -17.31
C ALA A 270 -7.80 21.32 -17.54
N GLY A 271 -6.71 21.65 -16.85
CA GLY A 271 -6.05 22.96 -16.93
C GLY A 271 -5.11 23.13 -18.12
N SER A 272 -4.67 22.06 -18.77
CA SER A 272 -3.71 22.12 -19.89
C SER A 272 -4.34 22.37 -21.26
N HIS A 273 -5.67 22.50 -21.36
CA HIS A 273 -6.36 22.86 -22.60
C HIS A 273 -6.67 24.36 -22.76
N MET A 274 -6.17 25.22 -21.86
CA MET A 274 -6.46 26.66 -21.85
C MET A 274 -5.21 27.56 -21.98
N THR A 275 -4.16 27.15 -22.68
CA THR A 275 -3.09 28.09 -23.09
C THR A 275 -2.38 27.62 -24.37
N THR A 276 -3.06 27.71 -25.50
CA THR A 276 -2.42 27.92 -26.81
C THR A 276 -3.44 28.61 -27.71
N HIS A 277 -3.41 29.94 -27.72
CA HIS A 277 -3.84 30.78 -28.83
C HIS A 277 -2.69 31.72 -29.15
#